data_AF-A0A5K1K0T2-F1
#
_entry.id   AF-A0A5K1K0T2-F1
#
_cell.length_a   1.000
_cell.length_b   1.000
_cell.length_c   1.000
_cell.angle_alpha   90.00
_cell.angle_beta   90.00
_cell.angle_gamma   90.00
#
_symmetry.space_group_name_H-M   'P 1'
#
loop_
_entity.id
_entity.type
_entity.pdbx_description
1 polymer ?
#
loop_
_entity_poly.entity_id
_entity_poly.type
_entity_poly.pdbx_seq_one_letter_code
_entity_poly.pdbx_strand_id
1 'polypeptide(L)'
;MRFSVAAAIFALSAATSGYAKVMMSKSGGDATYYTPGLGSCGHNNVATDFIVAVDHATITSFPGAGANPNLNPMCGRKMRVTYGKKSIIVTVADTCPGCGVGSLDLTPTAFEKFAPLSVGRLHALSGHYFGLRTGLNQCLNMLPLYELQVSQLLMSSRVGEALPLST
;
A
#
# COMPACT_ATOMS: atom_id res chain seq x y z
N MET A 1 19.94 -62.16 -27.99
CA MET A 1 18.58 -61.63 -27.81
C MET A 1 18.44 -61.13 -26.38
N ARG A 2 18.55 -59.81 -26.14
CA ARG A 2 18.16 -59.14 -24.90
C ARG A 2 17.57 -57.77 -25.24
N PHE A 3 16.24 -57.75 -25.10
CA PHE A 3 15.26 -56.70 -24.87
C PHE A 3 15.43 -55.29 -25.45
N SER A 4 14.43 -54.95 -26.26
CA SER A 4 14.15 -53.66 -26.89
C SER A 4 13.65 -52.58 -25.91
N VAL A 5 14.13 -51.37 -26.18
CA VAL A 5 13.61 -50.00 -26.00
C VAL A 5 12.20 -49.80 -25.44
N ALA A 6 12.07 -48.90 -24.44
CA ALA A 6 10.97 -47.92 -24.31
C ALA A 6 11.47 -46.76 -23.41
N ALA A 7 11.84 -45.62 -24.00
CA ALA A 7 11.01 -44.41 -24.12
C ALA A 7 10.90 -43.59 -22.81
N ALA A 8 11.59 -42.44 -22.81
CA ALA A 8 11.52 -41.43 -21.77
C ALA A 8 10.12 -40.80 -21.69
N ILE A 9 9.64 -40.52 -20.48
CA ILE A 9 8.57 -39.56 -20.25
C ILE A 9 9.02 -38.61 -19.14
N PHE A 10 9.29 -37.37 -19.54
CA PHE A 10 9.45 -36.21 -18.66
C PHE A 10 8.14 -35.97 -17.91
N ALA A 11 8.17 -36.02 -16.57
CA ALA A 11 7.12 -35.42 -15.75
C ALA A 11 7.65 -34.11 -15.15
N LEU A 12 7.55 -33.03 -15.94
CA LEU A 12 7.58 -31.67 -15.43
C LEU A 12 6.18 -31.36 -14.89
N SER A 13 5.99 -31.44 -13.58
CA SER A 13 4.86 -30.78 -12.92
C SER A 13 5.40 -29.61 -12.11
N ALA A 14 5.31 -28.44 -12.72
CA ALA A 14 5.61 -27.15 -12.13
C ALA A 14 4.77 -26.95 -10.86
N ALA A 15 5.41 -26.77 -9.71
CA ALA A 15 4.76 -26.26 -8.51
C ALA A 15 4.44 -24.77 -8.72
N THR A 16 3.41 -24.48 -9.52
CA THR A 16 2.85 -23.13 -9.69
C THR A 16 1.49 -23.08 -9.02
N SER A 17 1.43 -23.00 -7.69
CA SER A 17 0.24 -22.44 -7.03
C SER A 17 0.57 -22.17 -5.57
N GLY A 18 0.86 -20.91 -5.27
CA GLY A 18 1.33 -20.49 -3.95
C GLY A 18 1.71 -19.01 -3.87
N TYR A 19 1.86 -18.33 -5.01
CA TYR A 19 1.73 -16.87 -5.05
C TYR A 19 0.26 -16.50 -4.93
N ALA A 20 -0.36 -16.82 -3.79
CA ALA A 20 -1.43 -15.98 -3.29
C ALA A 20 -0.79 -14.60 -3.13
N LYS A 21 -0.99 -13.75 -4.13
CA LYS A 21 -0.71 -12.33 -4.05
C LYS A 21 -1.62 -11.86 -2.92
N VAL A 22 -1.11 -11.85 -1.69
CA VAL A 22 -1.77 -11.22 -0.56
C VAL A 22 -1.75 -9.73 -0.89
N MET A 23 -2.70 -9.33 -1.73
CA MET A 23 -3.17 -7.96 -1.78
C MET A 23 -3.89 -7.79 -0.45
N MET A 24 -3.10 -7.50 0.58
CA MET A 24 -3.61 -6.89 1.79
C MET A 24 -4.17 -5.54 1.31
N SER A 25 -5.41 -5.56 0.83
CA SER A 25 -6.22 -4.37 0.71
C SER A 25 -6.42 -3.93 2.14
N LYS A 26 -5.46 -3.16 2.67
CA LYS A 26 -5.75 -2.30 3.81
C LYS A 26 -7.01 -1.58 3.39
N SER A 27 -8.11 -1.84 4.10
CA SER A 27 -9.36 -1.10 3.92
C SER A 27 -8.96 0.37 4.01
N GLY A 28 -8.91 1.06 2.87
CA GLY A 28 -8.66 2.47 2.81
C GLY A 28 -9.90 3.23 3.27
N GLY A 29 -9.78 4.54 3.34
CA GLY A 29 -10.89 5.42 3.65
C GLY A 29 -11.87 5.53 2.48
N ASP A 30 -12.65 6.61 2.50
CA ASP A 30 -13.65 6.89 1.47
C ASP A 30 -13.04 7.65 0.28
N ALA A 31 -13.71 7.62 -0.87
CA ALA A 31 -13.49 8.55 -1.98
C ALA A 31 -14.66 9.53 -2.07
N THR A 32 -14.37 10.82 -2.17
CA THR A 32 -15.32 11.84 -2.63
C THR A 32 -14.76 12.56 -3.84
N TYR A 33 -15.43 13.64 -4.26
CA TYR A 33 -14.87 14.56 -5.24
C TYR A 33 -15.08 16.02 -4.84
N TYR A 34 -14.23 16.88 -5.38
CA TYR A 34 -14.28 18.33 -5.18
C TYR A 34 -14.02 19.08 -6.48
N THR A 35 -14.38 20.37 -6.52
CA THR A 35 -13.98 21.26 -7.62
C THR A 35 -12.63 21.87 -7.28
N PRO A 36 -11.56 21.58 -8.02
CA PRO A 36 -10.22 22.05 -7.66
C PRO A 36 -9.98 23.52 -8.02
N GLY A 37 -8.92 24.06 -7.42
CA GLY A 37 -8.36 25.38 -7.69
C GLY A 37 -6.88 25.38 -7.32
N LEU A 38 -6.43 26.38 -6.55
CA LEU A 38 -5.10 26.39 -5.96
C LEU A 38 -5.00 25.35 -4.84
N GLY A 39 -4.24 24.28 -5.07
CA GLY A 39 -4.02 23.23 -4.07
C GLY A 39 -2.88 23.55 -3.10
N SER A 40 -2.84 22.82 -1.98
CA SER A 40 -1.80 22.92 -0.94
C SER A 40 -0.39 22.61 -1.46
N CYS A 41 -0.27 21.94 -2.60
CA CYS A 41 1.00 21.74 -3.28
C CYS A 41 1.49 22.95 -4.08
N GLY A 42 0.79 24.09 -4.05
CA GLY A 42 1.21 25.34 -4.66
C GLY A 42 0.94 25.46 -6.16
N HIS A 43 0.05 24.62 -6.71
CA HIS A 43 -0.31 24.64 -8.13
C HIS A 43 -1.82 24.79 -8.32
N ASN A 44 -2.23 25.49 -9.38
CA ASN A 44 -3.62 25.54 -9.81
C ASN A 44 -3.96 24.29 -10.61
N ASN A 45 -5.09 23.67 -10.30
CA ASN A 45 -5.61 22.49 -10.99
C ASN A 45 -7.07 22.75 -11.41
N VAL A 46 -7.54 22.00 -12.41
CA VAL A 46 -8.90 22.08 -12.96
C VAL A 46 -9.63 20.74 -12.85
N ALA A 47 -10.96 20.77 -12.96
CA ALA A 47 -11.81 19.60 -12.73
C ALA A 47 -11.50 18.41 -13.66
N THR A 48 -10.86 18.66 -14.81
CA THR A 48 -10.45 17.63 -15.78
C THR A 48 -9.12 16.96 -15.48
N ASP A 49 -8.33 17.52 -14.55
CA ASP A 49 -7.04 16.95 -14.19
C ASP A 49 -7.23 15.63 -13.44
N PHE A 50 -6.28 14.70 -13.57
CA PHE A 50 -6.26 13.47 -12.78
C PHE A 50 -5.44 13.69 -11.50
N ILE A 51 -6.04 14.39 -10.55
CA ILE A 51 -5.42 14.71 -9.27
C ILE A 51 -6.26 14.22 -8.08
N VAL A 52 -5.66 14.32 -6.89
CA VAL A 52 -6.29 13.94 -5.63
C VAL A 52 -5.81 14.84 -4.51
N ALA A 53 -6.74 15.21 -3.63
CA ALA A 53 -6.45 15.73 -2.32
C ALA A 53 -6.38 14.57 -1.31
N VAL A 54 -5.29 14.49 -0.56
CA VAL A 54 -5.06 13.42 0.43
C VAL A 54 -5.46 13.93 1.82
N ASP A 55 -6.00 13.07 2.67
CA ASP A 55 -6.34 13.45 4.04
C ASP A 55 -5.16 14.09 4.80
N HIS A 56 -5.47 15.05 5.67
CA HIS A 56 -4.49 15.83 6.39
C HIS A 56 -3.51 14.98 7.22
N ALA A 57 -3.99 13.94 7.90
CA ALA A 57 -3.14 13.10 8.74
C ALA A 57 -2.10 12.35 7.91
N THR A 58 -2.50 11.79 6.76
CA THR A 58 -1.57 11.09 5.87
C THR A 58 -0.53 12.04 5.28
N ILE A 59 -0.94 13.18 4.73
CA ILE A 59 0.01 14.07 4.03
C ILE A 59 0.98 14.77 5.00
N THR A 60 0.54 15.10 6.21
CA THR A 60 1.41 15.73 7.22
C THR A 60 2.33 14.74 7.93
N SER A 61 1.94 13.47 8.03
CA SER A 61 2.79 12.40 8.58
C SER A 61 3.79 11.83 7.56
N PHE A 62 3.72 12.25 6.30
CA PHE A 62 4.60 11.74 5.25
C PHE A 62 6.07 12.12 5.56
N PRO A 63 7.05 11.19 5.43
CA PRO A 63 8.45 11.48 5.73
C PRO A 63 8.99 12.70 4.96
N GLY A 64 9.51 13.68 5.69
CA GLY A 64 10.01 14.94 5.13
C GLY A 64 8.96 16.02 4.95
N ALA A 65 7.71 15.80 5.37
CA ALA A 65 6.72 16.87 5.50
C ALA A 65 7.23 17.94 6.48
N GLY A 66 7.08 19.21 6.09
CA GLY A 66 7.47 20.37 6.89
C GLY A 66 6.36 21.40 6.96
N ALA A 67 6.67 22.57 7.52
CA ALA A 67 5.69 23.64 7.74
C ALA A 67 5.13 24.25 6.44
N ASN A 68 5.90 24.22 5.34
CA ASN A 68 5.43 24.71 4.05
C ASN A 68 4.75 23.57 3.26
N PRO A 69 3.41 23.59 3.09
CA PRO A 69 2.70 22.52 2.39
C PRO A 69 3.06 22.44 0.90
N ASN A 70 3.46 23.55 0.27
CA ASN A 70 3.87 23.58 -1.13
C ASN A 70 5.12 22.73 -1.41
N LEU A 71 5.93 22.48 -0.36
CA LEU A 71 7.15 21.69 -0.42
C LEU A 71 6.96 20.28 0.14
N ASN A 72 5.72 19.86 0.40
CA ASN A 72 5.47 18.53 0.94
C ASN A 72 5.97 17.47 -0.07
N PRO A 73 6.82 16.52 0.36
CA PRO A 73 7.42 15.54 -0.54
C PRO A 73 6.41 14.53 -1.12
N MET A 74 5.15 14.55 -0.67
CA MET A 74 4.05 13.82 -1.27
C MET A 74 3.50 14.51 -2.53
N CYS A 75 3.64 15.84 -2.64
CA CYS A 75 3.20 16.62 -3.79
C CYS A 75 3.84 16.14 -5.09
N GLY A 76 3.05 16.08 -6.17
CA GLY A 76 3.50 15.62 -7.48
C GLY A 76 3.66 14.09 -7.60
N ARG A 77 3.60 13.34 -6.50
CA ARG A 77 3.67 11.88 -6.55
C ARG A 77 2.44 11.28 -7.21
N LYS A 78 2.65 10.21 -7.96
CA LYS A 78 1.58 9.42 -8.55
C LYS A 78 1.07 8.39 -7.54
N MET A 79 -0.24 8.20 -7.49
CA MET A 79 -0.91 7.22 -6.66
C MET A 79 -1.84 6.36 -7.51
N ARG A 80 -1.84 5.05 -7.27
CA ARG A 80 -2.84 4.14 -7.85
C ARG A 80 -4.01 4.02 -6.90
N VAL A 81 -5.17 4.47 -7.35
CA VAL A 81 -6.43 4.33 -6.62
C VAL A 81 -7.20 3.18 -7.23
N THR A 82 -7.71 2.28 -6.40
CA THR A 82 -8.49 1.12 -6.83
C THR A 82 -9.83 1.09 -6.09
N TYR A 83 -10.89 0.82 -6.86
CA TYR A 83 -12.23 0.60 -6.34
C TYR A 83 -12.88 -0.55 -7.11
N GLY A 84 -13.22 -1.63 -6.40
CA GLY A 84 -13.64 -2.89 -7.02
C GLY A 84 -12.61 -3.41 -8.02
N LYS A 85 -13.01 -3.57 -9.29
CA LYS A 85 -12.14 -4.06 -10.38
C LYS A 85 -11.49 -2.93 -11.20
N LYS A 86 -11.74 -1.67 -10.85
CA LYS A 86 -11.25 -0.51 -11.59
C LYS A 86 -10.06 0.11 -10.87
N SER A 87 -9.08 0.61 -11.63
CA SER A 87 -7.97 1.39 -11.07
C SER A 87 -7.62 2.57 -11.97
N ILE A 88 -7.22 3.68 -11.37
CA ILE A 88 -6.69 4.85 -12.06
C ILE A 88 -5.37 5.30 -11.42
N ILE A 89 -4.62 6.12 -12.15
CA ILE A 89 -3.46 6.83 -11.62
C ILE A 89 -3.82 8.31 -11.49
N VAL A 90 -3.58 8.88 -10.33
CA VAL A 90 -3.77 10.31 -10.03
C VAL A 90 -2.48 10.90 -9.46
N THR A 91 -2.33 12.22 -9.56
CA THR A 91 -1.25 12.97 -8.90
C THR A 91 -1.75 13.56 -7.58
N VAL A 92 -0.99 13.42 -6.50
CA VAL A 92 -1.24 14.16 -5.26
C VAL A 92 -0.94 15.64 -5.52
N ALA A 93 -1.96 16.48 -5.38
CA ALA A 93 -1.87 17.91 -5.69
C ALA A 93 -2.46 18.81 -4.59
N ASP A 94 -3.10 18.22 -3.58
CA ASP A 94 -3.76 18.97 -2.53
C ASP A 94 -3.89 18.18 -1.22
N THR A 95 -4.31 18.86 -0.17
CA THR A 95 -4.66 18.30 1.13
C THR A 95 -6.16 18.45 1.33
N CYS A 96 -6.83 17.41 1.84
CA CYS A 96 -8.21 17.46 2.29
C CYS A 96 -8.26 17.52 3.83
N PRO A 97 -8.50 18.70 4.45
CA PRO A 97 -8.47 18.84 5.91
C PRO A 97 -9.61 18.12 6.62
N GLY A 98 -10.78 18.01 5.97
CA GLY A 98 -11.97 17.37 6.52
C GLY A 98 -12.09 15.87 6.22
N CYS A 99 -11.16 15.30 5.45
CA CYS A 99 -11.20 13.89 5.10
C CYS A 99 -10.77 13.02 6.28
N GLY A 100 -11.47 11.88 6.47
CA GLY A 100 -11.04 10.86 7.42
C GLY A 100 -9.73 10.22 6.99
N VAL A 101 -8.98 9.65 7.94
CA VAL A 101 -7.67 9.04 7.68
C VAL A 101 -7.76 7.98 6.57
N GLY A 102 -6.89 8.10 5.57
CA GLY A 102 -6.84 7.22 4.40
C GLY A 102 -7.93 7.49 3.36
N SER A 103 -8.74 8.54 3.53
CA SER A 103 -9.74 8.97 2.54
C SER A 103 -9.13 9.91 1.52
N LEU A 104 -9.71 9.94 0.33
CA LEU A 104 -9.25 10.70 -0.82
C LEU A 104 -10.36 11.59 -1.35
N ASP A 105 -10.02 12.81 -1.76
CA ASP A 105 -10.93 13.69 -2.49
C ASP A 105 -10.43 13.86 -3.92
N LEU A 106 -11.13 13.27 -4.88
CA LEU A 106 -10.71 13.20 -6.28
C LEU A 106 -11.23 14.41 -7.06
N THR A 107 -10.64 14.70 -8.21
CA THR A 107 -11.32 15.53 -9.21
C THR A 107 -12.55 14.81 -9.77
N PRO A 108 -13.55 15.55 -10.31
CA PRO A 108 -14.75 14.96 -10.88
C PRO A 108 -14.41 13.94 -11.98
N THR A 109 -13.52 14.31 -12.91
CA THR A 109 -13.09 13.42 -14.01
C THR A 109 -12.38 12.16 -13.52
N ALA A 110 -11.68 12.20 -12.37
CA ALA A 110 -11.05 11.03 -11.78
C ALA A 110 -12.08 10.14 -11.06
N PHE A 111 -12.98 10.73 -10.28
CA PHE A 111 -14.07 10.02 -9.59
C PHE A 111 -14.99 9.29 -10.57
N GLU A 112 -15.34 9.93 -11.69
CA GLU A 112 -16.20 9.38 -12.74
C GLU A 112 -15.67 8.11 -13.38
N LYS A 113 -14.37 7.82 -13.25
CA LYS A 113 -13.84 6.52 -13.68
C LYS A 113 -14.37 5.39 -12.82
N PHE A 114 -14.68 5.66 -11.56
CA PHE A 114 -15.23 4.68 -10.64
C PHE A 114 -16.75 4.64 -10.68
N ALA A 115 -17.41 5.79 -10.52
CA ALA A 115 -18.87 5.90 -10.46
C ALA A 115 -19.37 7.30 -10.90
N PRO A 116 -20.65 7.44 -11.32
CA PRO A 116 -21.24 8.75 -11.60
C PRO A 116 -21.16 9.69 -10.39
N LEU A 117 -21.02 11.00 -10.62
CA LEU A 117 -20.94 12.01 -9.56
C LEU A 117 -22.17 12.03 -8.64
N SER A 118 -23.33 11.56 -9.11
CA SER A 118 -24.55 11.42 -8.31
C SER A 118 -24.41 10.44 -7.14
N VAL A 119 -23.41 9.57 -7.16
CA VAL A 119 -23.10 8.68 -6.04
C VAL A 119 -22.50 9.45 -4.86
N GLY A 120 -21.75 10.53 -5.11
CA GLY A 120 -21.20 11.41 -4.08
C GLY A 120 -20.00 10.84 -3.30
N ARG A 121 -20.09 9.57 -2.87
CA ARG A 121 -19.08 8.94 -2.01
C ARG A 121 -18.93 7.45 -2.30
N LEU A 122 -17.69 6.98 -2.35
CA LEU A 122 -17.34 5.56 -2.44
C LEU A 122 -16.72 5.13 -1.12
N HIS A 123 -17.20 4.04 -0.54
CA HIS A 123 -16.67 3.51 0.71
C HIS A 123 -15.63 2.41 0.48
N ALA A 124 -14.68 2.29 1.41
CA ALA A 124 -13.66 1.24 1.43
C ALA A 124 -12.81 1.18 0.15
N LEU A 125 -12.19 2.31 -0.22
CA LEU A 125 -11.18 2.33 -1.27
C LEU A 125 -10.01 1.41 -0.92
N SER A 126 -9.38 0.79 -1.93
CA SER A 126 -8.06 0.19 -1.75
C SER A 126 -7.02 1.10 -2.40
N GLY A 127 -6.39 1.94 -1.57
CA GLY A 127 -5.30 2.81 -2.00
C GLY A 127 -3.96 2.06 -1.97
N HIS A 128 -3.31 1.91 -3.12
CA HIS A 128 -1.90 1.51 -3.15
C HIS A 128 -1.05 2.76 -3.43
N TYR A 129 -0.48 3.34 -2.37
CA TYR A 129 0.57 4.35 -2.50
C TYR A 129 1.76 3.71 -3.23
N PHE A 130 1.89 3.97 -4.54
CA PHE A 130 2.96 3.39 -5.34
C PHE A 130 4.01 4.44 -5.66
N GLY A 131 5.01 4.50 -4.78
CA GLY A 131 6.17 5.39 -4.92
C GLY A 131 7.43 4.85 -4.26
N LEU A 132 7.51 3.54 -4.02
CA LEU A 132 8.75 2.78 -3.95
C LEU A 132 8.51 1.45 -4.67
N ARG A 133 8.97 1.34 -5.91
CA ARG A 133 9.57 0.06 -6.30
C ARG A 133 10.80 -0.07 -5.40
N THR A 134 10.70 -0.69 -4.24
CA THR A 134 11.91 -1.20 -3.60
C THR A 134 12.38 -2.40 -4.41
N GLY A 135 13.08 -2.11 -5.51
CA GLY A 135 14.28 -2.87 -5.74
C GLY A 135 15.11 -2.72 -4.48
N LEU A 136 15.29 -3.83 -3.76
CA LEU A 136 16.34 -4.04 -2.76
C LEU A 136 16.55 -2.84 -1.80
N ASN A 137 15.69 -2.70 -0.78
CA ASN A 137 15.98 -2.06 0.55
C ASN A 137 14.70 -1.54 1.25
N GLN A 138 13.78 -2.45 1.58
CA GLN A 138 12.78 -2.21 2.61
C GLN A 138 12.84 -3.31 3.68
N CYS A 139 14.04 -3.46 4.24
CA CYS A 139 14.16 -3.84 5.64
C CYS A 139 14.48 -2.54 6.38
N LEU A 140 13.83 -2.33 7.51
CA LEU A 140 13.87 -1.17 8.40
C LEU A 140 12.71 -0.18 8.16
N ASN A 141 11.76 -0.27 9.09
CA ASN A 141 10.77 0.73 9.50
C ASN A 141 9.31 0.50 9.09
N MET A 142 8.91 -0.77 9.01
CA MET A 142 7.58 -1.15 9.48
C MET A 142 7.75 -2.26 10.50
N LEU A 143 8.18 -1.90 11.71
CA LEU A 143 8.02 -2.78 12.87
C LEU A 143 6.53 -2.75 13.23
N PRO A 144 5.75 -3.82 13.02
CA PRO A 144 4.44 -3.92 13.64
C PRO A 144 4.64 -4.02 15.15
N LEU A 145 3.81 -3.31 15.91
CA LEU A 145 3.74 -3.33 17.39
C LEU A 145 3.25 -4.69 17.94
N TYR A 146 3.79 -5.81 17.44
CA TYR A 146 3.44 -7.18 17.86
C TYR A 146 4.50 -7.82 18.77
N GLU A 147 5.70 -7.24 18.89
CA GLU A 147 6.79 -7.80 19.72
C GLU A 147 6.77 -7.31 21.18
N LEU A 148 5.64 -7.44 21.87
CA LEU A 148 5.60 -7.25 23.34
C LEU A 148 5.06 -8.46 24.13
N GLN A 149 4.61 -9.55 23.48
CA GLN A 149 4.07 -10.70 24.21
C GLN A 149 4.87 -12.00 24.11
N VAL A 150 5.96 -12.07 23.33
CA VAL A 150 6.72 -13.32 23.17
C VAL A 150 7.95 -13.41 24.10
N SER A 151 8.48 -12.29 24.62
CA SER A 151 9.66 -12.32 25.50
C SER A 151 9.42 -12.82 26.92
N GLN A 152 8.17 -12.98 27.39
CA GLN A 152 7.91 -13.47 28.75
C GLN A 152 7.80 -15.00 28.87
N LEU A 153 7.74 -15.73 27.74
CA LEU A 153 7.59 -17.19 27.73
C LEU A 153 8.88 -17.97 27.45
N LEU A 154 9.99 -17.31 27.08
CA LEU A 154 11.26 -17.98 26.75
C LEU A 154 12.36 -17.88 27.81
N MET A 155 12.08 -17.29 28.98
CA MET A 155 13.06 -17.17 30.08
C MET A 155 12.96 -18.29 31.14
N SER A 156 12.21 -19.37 30.91
CA SER A 156 12.02 -20.44 31.92
C SER A 156 12.59 -21.83 31.57
N SER A 157 13.42 -21.99 30.54
CA SER A 157 13.85 -23.35 30.11
C SER A 157 15.35 -23.56 29.84
N ARG A 158 16.26 -22.83 30.51
CA ARG A 158 17.70 -23.17 30.44
C ARG A 158 18.36 -23.20 31.83
N VAL A 159 18.09 -24.26 32.59
CA VAL A 159 19.06 -24.83 33.54
C VAL A 159 19.09 -26.33 33.26
N GLY A 160 20.21 -26.84 32.78
CA GLY A 160 20.41 -28.27 32.56
C GLY A 160 21.40 -28.59 31.44
N GLU A 161 22.67 -28.25 31.63
CA GLU A 161 23.76 -28.82 30.83
C GLU A 161 24.48 -29.85 31.71
N ALA A 162 24.50 -31.10 31.23
CA ALA A 162 25.10 -32.25 31.87
C ALA A 162 26.50 -32.51 31.28
N LEU A 163 27.48 -32.75 32.14
CA LEU A 163 28.77 -33.36 31.79
C LEU A 163 29.15 -34.35 32.90
N PRO A 164 29.40 -35.65 32.60
CA PRO A 164 30.14 -36.53 33.50
C PRO A 164 31.64 -36.47 33.18
N LEU A 165 32.44 -36.19 34.21
CA LEU A 165 33.88 -36.38 34.21
C LEU A 165 34.19 -37.80 34.69
N SER A 166 35.02 -38.48 33.91
CA SER A 166 35.64 -39.77 34.18
C SER A 166 36.59 -39.72 35.39
N THR A 167 36.50 -40.72 36.27
CA THR A 167 37.62 -41.44 36.92
C THR A 167 37.14 -42.83 37.31
#